data_AF-A0A7J2KD89-F1
#
_entry.id   AF-A0A7J2KD89-F1
#
_cell.length_a   1.000
_cell.length_b   1.000
_cell.length_c   1.000
_cell.angle_alpha   90.00
_cell.angle_beta   90.00
_cell.angle_gamma   90.00
#
_symmetry.space_group_name_H-M   'P 1'
#
loop_
_entity.id
_entity.type
_entity.pdbx_description
1 polymer ?
#
loop_
_entity_poly.entity_id
_entity_poly.type
_entity_poly.pdbx_seq_one_letter_code
_entity_poly.pdbx_strand_id
1 'polypeptide(L)'
;MSKKDVLSADVWAEALISNKEIYILDKIFKNEIPSKFSDKIKLAVIDSFAQFSQNPTSKSAGYGVKENYPLIEDNLRKRYKLSKVVTNNIISFLNSAYIKMKEINHDIYFWRKAIADYIKENYVEEFNSWYDSLYKSLDKNEKIKFLFLLTALKYTSSIKDIHKWFFCFFDKEEKLSEDEFKDLLIEFGLGNLIYYRSSSGYSENQFVPFLLFEKLYKNFKAEIPIENKQIEEIFSNLSLSNLKLMEKCILNPIPILESKMGKVTQTHPLIIETSKSYSAISPFALNKFRELIKVKKLELTMKWKKELDAILNSFIINVYPLADLRVIFEVDGAYCWEIKYTYAPDKEPISIGILLSPYIFQISSYSTVLDEMRRCGFQLNLIFLIKETLPTLAESFRFVTGKNLIFLLDEKGEKFYLIERSEKISEDKELLIASFLSRFLSILEKKLQISRTWPSSLIEYIENLKYFNRFPRIAMLQNRIRNLQPKLRKTIREKLEKKMGQRWKEEIRKRHLQMVKKLENVIEKRPDKEEIKDFLDGATLGELVEILRSFSNILDIERSEIEHLNIIIKYRKILEHPLKELKDRKRDLDEKVYNKLKIALDYVEEVICLK
;
A
#
# COMPACT_ATOMS: atom_id res chain seq x y z
N MET A 1 -35.66 -64.15 -28.74
CA MET A 1 -34.24 -63.90 -29.09
C MET A 1 -34.03 -62.41 -29.25
N SER A 2 -33.37 -61.74 -28.29
CA SER A 2 -32.89 -60.36 -28.49
C SER A 2 -31.60 -60.12 -27.71
N LYS A 3 -30.56 -59.79 -28.48
CA LYS A 3 -29.30 -59.10 -28.16
C LYS A 3 -28.80 -59.21 -26.70
N LYS A 4 -27.96 -60.23 -26.46
CA LYS A 4 -26.98 -60.21 -25.38
C LYS A 4 -25.99 -59.08 -25.64
N ASP A 5 -25.76 -58.30 -24.60
CA ASP A 5 -24.68 -57.33 -24.46
C ASP A 5 -23.33 -57.98 -24.78
N VAL A 6 -22.73 -57.57 -25.91
CA VAL A 6 -21.31 -57.78 -26.17
C VAL A 6 -20.61 -56.49 -25.73
N LEU A 7 -20.30 -56.42 -24.43
CA LEU A 7 -19.28 -55.50 -23.93
C LEU A 7 -17.96 -55.84 -24.65
N SER A 8 -17.29 -54.84 -25.21
CA SER A 8 -16.05 -55.03 -25.96
C SER A 8 -14.97 -55.67 -25.07
N ALA A 9 -14.09 -56.46 -25.68
CA ALA A 9 -12.98 -57.13 -24.99
C ALA A 9 -12.08 -56.16 -24.21
N ASP A 10 -12.01 -54.90 -24.65
CA ASP A 10 -11.26 -53.83 -23.98
C ASP A 10 -11.84 -53.45 -22.62
N VAL A 11 -13.17 -53.42 -22.47
CA VAL A 11 -13.82 -53.10 -21.18
C VAL A 11 -13.62 -54.23 -20.16
N TRP A 12 -13.64 -55.48 -20.62
CA TRP A 12 -13.34 -56.63 -19.77
C TRP A 12 -11.86 -56.69 -19.39
N ALA A 13 -10.95 -56.33 -20.30
CA ALA A 13 -9.51 -56.25 -20.01
C ALA A 13 -9.19 -55.13 -19.01
N GLU A 14 -9.79 -53.94 -19.15
CA GLU A 14 -9.63 -52.84 -18.20
C GLU A 14 -10.19 -53.20 -16.80
N ALA A 15 -11.35 -53.84 -16.73
CA ALA A 15 -11.92 -54.31 -15.45
C ALA A 15 -11.09 -55.43 -14.78
N LEU A 16 -10.49 -56.33 -15.57
CA LEU A 16 -9.59 -57.38 -15.07
C LEU A 16 -8.23 -56.82 -14.59
N ILE A 17 -7.70 -55.81 -15.26
CA ILE A 17 -6.46 -55.12 -14.86
C ILE A 17 -6.69 -54.33 -13.56
N SER A 18 -7.79 -53.57 -13.48
CA SER A 18 -8.19 -52.83 -12.28
C SER A 18 -8.36 -53.74 -11.04
N ASN A 19 -8.91 -54.96 -11.22
CA ASN A 19 -9.02 -55.95 -10.15
C ASN A 19 -7.65 -56.48 -9.66
N LYS A 20 -6.67 -56.66 -10.55
CA LYS A 20 -5.32 -57.09 -10.16
C LYS A 20 -4.56 -56.01 -9.41
N GLU A 21 -4.77 -54.75 -9.78
CA GLU A 21 -4.10 -53.60 -9.16
C GLU A 21 -4.58 -53.36 -7.72
N ILE A 22 -5.89 -53.45 -7.48
CA ILE A 22 -6.47 -53.38 -6.14
C ILE A 22 -6.02 -54.58 -5.31
N TYR A 23 -6.06 -55.79 -5.89
CA TYR A 23 -5.66 -57.01 -5.20
C TYR A 23 -4.20 -56.96 -4.70
N ILE A 24 -3.26 -56.42 -5.49
CA ILE A 24 -1.87 -56.33 -5.05
C ILE A 24 -1.69 -55.31 -3.92
N LEU A 25 -2.43 -54.19 -3.94
CA LEU A 25 -2.43 -53.23 -2.84
C LEU A 25 -2.99 -53.86 -1.57
N ASP A 26 -4.15 -54.51 -1.65
CA ASP A 26 -4.75 -55.24 -0.52
C ASP A 26 -3.78 -56.30 0.03
N LYS A 27 -3.17 -57.10 -0.84
CA LYS A 27 -2.20 -58.11 -0.45
C LYS A 27 -1.02 -57.50 0.30
N ILE A 28 -0.48 -56.38 -0.17
CA ILE A 28 0.66 -55.73 0.45
C ILE A 28 0.27 -55.10 1.79
N PHE A 29 -0.78 -54.28 1.79
CA PHE A 29 -1.17 -53.46 2.93
C PHE A 29 -1.91 -54.22 4.03
N LYS A 30 -2.80 -55.16 3.68
CA LYS A 30 -3.59 -55.94 4.65
C LYS A 30 -2.91 -57.24 5.07
N ASN A 31 -2.03 -57.82 4.25
CA ASN A 31 -1.41 -59.13 4.55
C ASN A 31 0.11 -59.07 4.75
N GLU A 32 0.87 -58.55 3.77
CA GLU A 32 2.34 -58.58 3.86
C GLU A 32 2.90 -57.65 4.93
N ILE A 33 2.39 -56.42 5.06
CA ILE A 33 2.84 -55.49 6.11
C ILE A 33 2.57 -56.06 7.51
N PRO A 34 1.33 -56.51 7.84
CA PRO A 34 1.06 -57.03 9.18
C PRO A 34 1.81 -58.32 9.54
N SER A 35 2.15 -59.15 8.56
CA SER A 35 2.91 -60.40 8.79
C SER A 35 4.41 -60.18 8.96
N LYS A 36 4.98 -59.13 8.34
CA LYS A 36 6.43 -58.87 8.35
C LYS A 36 6.88 -57.85 9.39
N PHE A 37 5.99 -56.96 9.83
CA PHE A 37 6.35 -55.85 10.71
C PHE A 37 5.46 -55.81 11.96
N SER A 38 6.08 -55.54 13.11
CA SER A 38 5.38 -55.36 14.38
C SER A 38 4.53 -54.10 14.36
N ASP A 39 3.49 -54.05 15.21
CA ASP A 39 2.55 -52.92 15.28
C ASP A 39 3.23 -51.56 15.44
N LYS A 40 4.34 -51.50 16.18
CA LYS A 40 5.13 -50.27 16.40
C LYS A 40 5.79 -49.73 15.13
N ILE A 41 6.03 -50.57 14.13
CA ILE A 41 6.75 -50.23 12.90
C ILE A 41 5.78 -50.11 11.70
N LYS A 42 4.59 -50.71 11.77
CA LYS A 42 3.60 -50.73 10.67
C LYS A 42 3.33 -49.35 10.10
N LEU A 43 3.11 -48.34 10.95
CA LEU A 43 2.82 -46.98 10.47
C LEU A 43 4.01 -46.38 9.71
N ALA A 44 5.24 -46.58 10.16
CA ALA A 44 6.44 -46.13 9.45
C ALA A 44 6.60 -46.83 8.08
N VAL A 45 6.19 -48.11 7.98
CA VAL A 45 6.16 -48.81 6.69
C VAL A 45 5.13 -48.17 5.76
N ILE A 46 3.90 -47.94 6.24
CA ILE A 46 2.83 -47.29 5.46
C ILE A 46 3.27 -45.88 5.02
N ASP A 47 3.89 -45.13 5.91
CA ASP A 47 4.43 -43.80 5.63
C ASP A 47 5.53 -43.85 4.56
N SER A 48 6.37 -44.89 4.53
CA SER A 48 7.34 -45.06 3.42
C SER A 48 6.65 -45.15 2.05
N PHE A 49 5.49 -45.81 1.96
CA PHE A 49 4.67 -45.84 0.74
C PHE A 49 4.00 -44.49 0.48
N ALA A 50 3.56 -43.77 1.52
CA ALA A 50 3.03 -42.42 1.39
C ALA A 50 4.08 -41.47 0.80
N GLN A 51 5.30 -41.47 1.32
CA GLN A 51 6.40 -40.65 0.80
C GLN A 51 6.78 -41.04 -0.63
N PHE A 52 6.85 -42.35 -0.93
CA PHE A 52 7.06 -42.85 -2.28
C PHE A 52 6.01 -42.33 -3.27
N SER A 53 4.74 -42.29 -2.85
CA SER A 53 3.63 -41.80 -3.65
C SER A 53 3.72 -40.31 -3.98
N GLN A 54 4.40 -39.53 -3.13
CA GLN A 54 4.55 -38.08 -3.26
C GLN A 54 5.73 -37.64 -4.12
N ASN A 55 6.54 -38.57 -4.64
CA ASN A 55 7.71 -38.25 -5.47
C ASN A 55 7.32 -37.33 -6.65
N PRO A 56 7.94 -36.13 -6.80
CA PRO A 56 7.49 -35.09 -7.71
C PRO A 56 8.14 -35.19 -9.11
N THR A 57 8.96 -36.21 -9.37
CA THR A 57 9.73 -36.33 -10.63
C THR A 57 8.83 -36.32 -11.87
N SER A 58 9.25 -35.59 -12.91
CA SER A 58 8.52 -35.41 -14.17
C SER A 58 8.43 -36.68 -15.02
N LYS A 59 7.27 -36.86 -15.70
CA LYS A 59 6.98 -37.97 -16.64
C LYS A 59 8.07 -38.17 -17.69
N SER A 60 8.65 -37.08 -18.19
CA SER A 60 9.65 -37.10 -19.27
C SER A 60 11.12 -37.15 -18.79
N ALA A 61 11.39 -37.10 -17.49
CA ALA A 61 12.74 -37.05 -16.93
C ALA A 61 13.39 -38.41 -16.64
N GLY A 62 12.63 -39.50 -16.80
CA GLY A 62 12.98 -40.80 -16.25
C GLY A 62 12.70 -40.88 -14.75
N TYR A 63 12.55 -42.10 -14.23
CA TYR A 63 12.09 -42.34 -12.86
C TYR A 63 13.21 -42.10 -11.83
N GLY A 64 13.19 -40.98 -11.10
CA GLY A 64 14.07 -40.68 -9.95
C GLY A 64 13.72 -41.47 -8.69
N VAL A 65 13.42 -42.77 -8.84
CA VAL A 65 12.86 -43.61 -7.77
C VAL A 65 13.94 -44.08 -6.81
N LYS A 66 15.08 -44.50 -7.35
CA LYS A 66 16.18 -45.05 -6.54
C LYS A 66 16.80 -43.96 -5.68
N GLU A 67 16.90 -42.76 -6.21
CA GLU A 67 17.41 -41.55 -5.56
C GLU A 67 16.51 -41.09 -4.41
N ASN A 68 15.24 -41.48 -4.40
CA ASN A 68 14.31 -41.16 -3.32
C ASN A 68 14.44 -42.10 -2.11
N TYR A 69 14.86 -43.35 -2.30
CA TYR A 69 14.93 -44.31 -1.19
C TYR A 69 15.80 -43.84 -0.02
N PRO A 70 17.02 -43.28 -0.23
CA PRO A 70 17.82 -42.74 0.87
C PRO A 70 17.14 -41.57 1.60
N LEU A 71 16.38 -40.74 0.89
CA LEU A 71 15.67 -39.62 1.50
C LEU A 71 14.47 -40.11 2.32
N ILE A 72 13.71 -41.08 1.82
CA ILE A 72 12.63 -41.73 2.59
C ILE A 72 13.22 -42.39 3.84
N GLU A 73 14.35 -43.08 3.73
CA GLU A 73 15.05 -43.68 4.88
C GLU A 73 15.37 -42.63 5.94
N ASP A 74 15.95 -41.50 5.54
CA ASP A 74 16.33 -40.40 6.43
C ASP A 74 15.11 -39.74 7.10
N ASN A 75 14.05 -39.50 6.32
CA ASN A 75 12.78 -38.96 6.83
C ASN A 75 12.18 -39.87 7.91
N LEU A 76 12.12 -41.18 7.67
CA LEU A 76 11.59 -42.16 8.62
C LEU A 76 12.46 -42.23 9.89
N ARG A 77 13.78 -42.16 9.73
CA ARG A 77 14.72 -42.18 10.86
C ARG A 77 14.47 -40.99 11.78
N LYS A 78 14.34 -39.79 11.23
CA LYS A 78 14.09 -38.55 11.97
C LYS A 78 12.71 -38.56 12.64
N ARG A 79 11.65 -38.85 11.86
CA ARG A 79 10.25 -38.81 12.31
C ARG A 79 9.91 -39.82 13.41
N TYR A 80 10.35 -41.07 13.24
CA TYR A 80 9.97 -42.17 14.15
C TYR A 80 11.12 -42.60 15.08
N LYS A 81 12.27 -41.91 15.04
CA LYS A 81 13.47 -42.23 15.85
C LYS A 81 13.92 -43.69 15.69
N LEU A 82 13.80 -44.23 14.48
CA LEU A 82 14.13 -45.62 14.18
C LEU A 82 15.64 -45.82 13.99
N SER A 83 16.14 -47.04 14.18
CA SER A 83 17.53 -47.36 13.87
C SER A 83 17.72 -47.56 12.36
N LYS A 84 18.95 -47.34 11.88
CA LYS A 84 19.33 -47.55 10.47
C LYS A 84 19.00 -48.95 9.96
N VAL A 85 19.13 -49.97 10.82
CA VAL A 85 18.81 -51.37 10.47
C VAL A 85 17.31 -51.52 10.17
N VAL A 86 16.45 -50.91 10.99
CA VAL A 86 15.00 -50.98 10.80
C VAL A 86 14.58 -50.23 9.55
N THR A 87 15.07 -49.00 9.34
CA THR A 87 14.73 -48.21 8.15
C THR A 87 15.20 -48.88 6.86
N ASN A 88 16.39 -49.49 6.83
CA ASN A 88 16.86 -50.27 5.69
C ASN A 88 15.92 -51.45 5.35
N ASN A 89 15.40 -52.14 6.36
CA ASN A 89 14.44 -53.23 6.15
C ASN A 89 13.12 -52.71 5.56
N ILE A 90 12.64 -51.54 6.00
CA ILE A 90 11.45 -50.88 5.44
C ILE A 90 11.68 -50.53 3.97
N ILE A 91 12.82 -49.90 3.64
CA ILE A 91 13.15 -49.50 2.27
C ILE A 91 13.33 -50.71 1.35
N SER A 92 13.99 -51.77 1.83
CA SER A 92 14.12 -53.03 1.09
C SER A 92 12.75 -53.65 0.78
N PHE A 93 11.84 -53.65 1.77
CA PHE A 93 10.47 -54.10 1.57
C PHE A 93 9.71 -53.24 0.56
N LEU A 94 9.75 -51.90 0.70
CA LEU A 94 9.13 -50.95 -0.23
C LEU A 94 9.60 -51.21 -1.67
N ASN A 95 10.92 -51.35 -1.87
CA ASN A 95 11.49 -51.63 -3.20
C ASN A 95 11.00 -52.97 -3.75
N SER A 96 10.97 -54.03 -2.92
CA SER A 96 10.46 -55.34 -3.33
C SER A 96 8.96 -55.31 -3.69
N ALA A 97 8.17 -54.54 -2.94
CA ALA A 97 6.75 -54.36 -3.16
C ALA A 97 6.49 -53.60 -4.46
N TYR A 98 7.25 -52.53 -4.71
CA TYR A 98 7.16 -51.78 -5.95
C TYR A 98 7.53 -52.62 -7.17
N ILE A 99 8.54 -53.49 -7.09
CA ILE A 99 8.89 -54.42 -8.19
C ILE A 99 7.69 -55.32 -8.53
N LYS A 100 7.01 -55.89 -7.53
CA LYS A 100 5.79 -56.69 -7.74
C LYS A 100 4.65 -55.88 -8.37
N MET A 101 4.43 -54.65 -7.91
CA MET A 101 3.43 -53.74 -8.50
C MET A 101 3.77 -53.43 -9.96
N LYS A 102 5.06 -53.18 -10.25
CA LYS A 102 5.55 -52.88 -11.60
C LYS A 102 5.35 -54.04 -12.57
N GLU A 103 5.36 -55.28 -12.11
CA GLU A 103 5.05 -56.46 -12.94
C GLU A 103 3.58 -56.50 -13.38
N ILE A 104 2.68 -55.87 -12.62
CA ILE A 104 1.24 -55.80 -12.94
C ILE A 104 0.93 -54.59 -13.83
N ASN A 105 1.45 -53.41 -13.47
CA ASN A 105 1.33 -52.20 -14.28
C ASN A 105 2.67 -51.45 -14.30
N HIS A 106 3.20 -51.16 -15.49
CA HIS A 106 4.49 -50.50 -15.63
C HIS A 106 4.47 -48.99 -15.39
N ASP A 107 3.29 -48.35 -15.34
CA ASP A 107 3.15 -46.92 -15.09
C ASP A 107 3.32 -46.59 -13.61
N ILE A 108 4.44 -45.95 -13.26
CA ILE A 108 4.68 -45.50 -11.89
C ILE A 108 3.69 -44.44 -11.43
N TYR A 109 3.18 -43.60 -12.34
CA TYR A 109 2.31 -42.49 -11.97
C TYR A 109 0.94 -43.01 -11.57
N PHE A 110 0.49 -44.08 -12.23
CA PHE A 110 -0.62 -44.89 -11.76
C PHE A 110 -0.38 -45.36 -10.32
N TRP A 111 0.74 -46.05 -10.04
CA TRP A 111 1.02 -46.58 -8.70
C TRP A 111 1.15 -45.50 -7.63
N ARG A 112 1.79 -44.38 -7.94
CA ARG A 112 1.86 -43.23 -7.01
C ARG A 112 0.46 -42.77 -6.63
N LYS A 113 -0.42 -42.57 -7.61
CA LYS A 113 -1.80 -42.17 -7.34
C LYS A 113 -2.57 -43.24 -6.58
N ALA A 114 -2.52 -44.49 -7.02
CA ALA A 114 -3.24 -45.60 -6.41
C ALA A 114 -2.82 -45.84 -4.94
N ILE A 115 -1.52 -45.78 -4.65
CA ILE A 115 -0.99 -45.87 -3.27
C ILE A 115 -1.49 -44.69 -2.43
N ALA A 116 -1.38 -43.46 -2.96
CA ALA A 116 -1.82 -42.27 -2.24
C ALA A 116 -3.31 -42.31 -1.89
N ASP A 117 -4.16 -42.72 -2.84
CA ASP A 117 -5.60 -42.83 -2.66
C ASP A 117 -5.94 -43.97 -1.69
N TYR A 118 -5.31 -45.13 -1.82
CA TYR A 118 -5.46 -46.24 -0.89
C TYR A 118 -5.13 -45.85 0.55
N ILE A 119 -4.04 -45.10 0.77
CA ILE A 119 -3.64 -44.62 2.10
C ILE A 119 -4.65 -43.59 2.65
N LYS A 120 -5.13 -42.67 1.82
CA LYS A 120 -6.14 -41.66 2.20
C LYS A 120 -7.47 -42.26 2.59
N GLU A 121 -7.81 -43.45 2.08
CA GLU A 121 -9.04 -44.16 2.38
C GLU A 121 -8.92 -45.04 3.62
N ASN A 122 -7.78 -45.71 3.80
CA ASN A 122 -7.66 -46.81 4.76
C ASN A 122 -6.85 -46.50 6.02
N TYR A 123 -6.00 -45.47 6.04
CA TYR A 123 -5.01 -45.27 7.11
C TYR A 123 -5.05 -43.89 7.80
N VAL A 124 -6.11 -43.11 7.57
CA VAL A 124 -6.24 -41.76 8.11
C VAL A 124 -6.28 -41.76 9.63
N GLU A 125 -7.03 -42.69 10.22
CA GLU A 125 -7.21 -42.75 11.68
C GLU A 125 -5.93 -43.18 12.40
N GLU A 126 -5.15 -44.08 11.81
CA GLU A 126 -3.85 -44.49 12.33
C GLU A 126 -2.86 -43.33 12.32
N PHE A 127 -2.80 -42.55 11.23
CA PHE A 127 -1.99 -41.33 11.21
C PHE A 127 -2.48 -40.29 12.21
N ASN A 128 -3.79 -40.03 12.29
CA ASN A 128 -4.36 -39.09 13.26
C ASN A 128 -4.02 -39.49 14.70
N SER A 129 -4.19 -40.77 15.06
CA SER A 129 -3.84 -41.28 16.38
C SER A 129 -2.35 -41.11 16.70
N TRP A 130 -1.48 -41.28 15.69
CA TRP A 130 -0.05 -41.03 15.86
C TRP A 130 0.25 -39.55 16.10
N TYR A 131 -0.35 -38.64 15.33
CA TYR A 131 -0.18 -37.19 15.53
C TYR A 131 -0.73 -36.73 16.87
N ASP A 132 -1.86 -37.27 17.33
CA ASP A 132 -2.40 -36.96 18.66
C ASP A 132 -1.43 -37.39 19.77
N SER A 133 -0.83 -38.58 19.63
CA SER A 133 0.18 -39.07 20.57
C SER A 133 1.45 -38.22 20.52
N LEU A 134 1.92 -37.88 19.31
CA LEU A 134 3.08 -37.00 19.11
C LEU A 134 2.82 -35.66 19.79
N TYR A 135 1.72 -34.98 19.43
CA TYR A 135 1.38 -33.67 19.97
C TYR A 135 1.23 -33.70 21.49
N LYS A 136 0.59 -34.72 22.07
CA LYS A 136 0.48 -34.86 23.54
C LYS A 136 1.85 -35.00 24.22
N SER A 137 2.81 -35.64 23.57
CA SER A 137 4.17 -35.83 24.10
C SER A 137 5.06 -34.59 24.03
N LEU A 138 4.74 -33.64 23.14
CA LEU A 138 5.46 -32.38 23.00
C LEU A 138 5.29 -31.48 24.23
N ASP A 139 6.36 -30.76 24.60
CA ASP A 139 6.26 -29.72 25.61
C ASP A 139 5.43 -28.51 25.12
N LYS A 140 5.16 -27.56 26.01
CA LYS A 140 4.34 -26.38 25.67
C LYS A 140 4.93 -25.56 24.51
N ASN A 141 6.25 -25.38 24.48
CA ASN A 141 6.91 -24.58 23.45
C ASN A 141 6.96 -25.35 22.11
N GLU A 142 7.21 -26.65 22.15
CA GLU A 142 7.19 -27.53 20.98
C GLU A 142 5.80 -27.62 20.37
N LYS A 143 4.73 -27.72 21.18
CA LYS A 143 3.35 -27.66 20.70
C LYS A 143 3.07 -26.39 19.90
N ILE A 144 3.51 -25.25 20.40
CA ILE A 144 3.32 -23.96 19.72
C ILE A 144 4.10 -23.92 18.40
N LYS A 145 5.36 -24.40 18.39
CA LYS A 145 6.16 -24.52 17.15
C LYS A 145 5.48 -25.44 16.13
N PHE A 146 5.00 -26.61 16.57
CA PHE A 146 4.27 -27.56 15.74
C PHE A 146 3.06 -26.91 15.09
N LEU A 147 2.19 -26.26 15.88
CA LEU A 147 0.99 -25.58 15.37
C LEU A 147 1.33 -24.42 14.44
N PHE A 148 2.40 -23.67 14.74
CA PHE A 148 2.84 -22.56 13.91
C PHE A 148 3.26 -23.05 12.53
N LEU A 149 4.11 -24.08 12.48
CA LEU A 149 4.62 -24.65 11.24
C LEU A 149 3.49 -25.32 10.43
N LEU A 150 2.61 -26.07 11.11
CA LEU A 150 1.42 -26.66 10.51
C LEU A 150 0.52 -25.60 9.87
N THR A 151 0.34 -24.45 10.53
CA THR A 151 -0.48 -23.34 9.99
C THR A 151 0.25 -22.59 8.89
N ALA A 152 1.56 -22.38 9.00
CA ALA A 152 2.38 -21.69 8.00
C ALA A 152 2.39 -22.44 6.65
N LEU A 153 2.46 -23.78 6.70
CA LEU A 153 2.45 -24.65 5.52
C LEU A 153 1.19 -24.54 4.66
N LYS A 154 0.09 -24.03 5.22
CA LYS A 154 -1.14 -23.73 4.47
C LYS A 154 -0.95 -22.58 3.48
N TYR A 155 0.01 -21.69 3.74
CA TYR A 155 0.25 -20.50 2.93
C TYR A 155 1.41 -20.67 1.95
N THR A 156 2.41 -21.49 2.28
CA THR A 156 3.55 -21.77 1.40
C THR A 156 4.21 -23.10 1.75
N SER A 157 4.80 -23.77 0.76
CA SER A 157 5.70 -24.93 0.95
C SER A 157 7.18 -24.58 0.78
N SER A 158 7.50 -23.30 0.55
CA SER A 158 8.87 -22.81 0.40
C SER A 158 9.57 -22.82 1.77
N ILE A 159 10.52 -23.75 1.96
CA ILE A 159 11.29 -23.87 3.21
C ILE A 159 11.94 -22.55 3.59
N LYS A 160 12.56 -21.87 2.62
CA LYS A 160 13.24 -20.59 2.84
C LYS A 160 12.29 -19.53 3.43
N ASP A 161 11.05 -19.48 2.95
CA ASP A 161 10.08 -18.49 3.41
C ASP A 161 9.49 -18.84 4.77
N ILE A 162 9.17 -20.12 5.02
CA ILE A 162 8.70 -20.57 6.34
C ILE A 162 9.81 -20.38 7.37
N HIS A 163 11.07 -20.64 7.01
CA HIS A 163 12.22 -20.47 7.89
C HIS A 163 12.38 -19.01 8.32
N LYS A 164 12.32 -18.06 7.38
CA LYS A 164 12.29 -16.62 7.69
C LYS A 164 11.09 -16.24 8.57
N TRP A 165 9.93 -16.86 8.32
CA TRP A 165 8.75 -16.63 9.14
C TRP A 165 8.98 -17.09 10.58
N PHE A 166 9.56 -18.28 10.73
CA PHE A 166 9.86 -18.92 12.01
C PHE A 166 10.84 -18.11 12.87
N PHE A 167 11.88 -17.52 12.25
CA PHE A 167 12.84 -16.65 12.94
C PHE A 167 12.18 -15.54 13.75
N CYS A 168 11.14 -14.90 13.19
CA CYS A 168 10.46 -13.79 13.86
C CYS A 168 9.88 -14.17 15.23
N PHE A 169 9.49 -15.44 15.42
CA PHE A 169 8.75 -15.90 16.59
C PHE A 169 9.58 -16.79 17.53
N PHE A 170 10.48 -17.63 16.99
CA PHE A 170 11.14 -18.67 17.79
C PHE A 170 12.67 -18.63 17.75
N ASP A 171 13.28 -17.86 16.83
CA ASP A 171 14.73 -17.71 16.73
C ASP A 171 15.09 -16.30 16.26
N LYS A 172 14.94 -15.34 17.17
CA LYS A 172 15.06 -13.90 16.89
C LYS A 172 16.47 -13.48 16.48
N GLU A 173 17.47 -14.28 16.86
CA GLU A 173 18.88 -14.08 16.51
C GLU A 173 19.26 -14.70 15.17
N GLU A 174 18.34 -15.44 14.52
CA GLU A 174 18.53 -16.05 13.19
C GLU A 174 19.74 -17.00 13.16
N LYS A 175 19.85 -17.87 14.16
CA LYS A 175 20.96 -18.81 14.35
C LYS A 175 20.68 -20.20 13.76
N LEU A 176 19.42 -20.62 13.72
CA LEU A 176 19.02 -21.92 13.21
C LEU A 176 19.36 -22.00 11.72
N SER A 177 20.09 -23.05 11.33
CA SER A 177 20.41 -23.30 9.93
C SER A 177 19.19 -23.84 9.17
N GLU A 178 19.19 -23.67 7.84
CA GLU A 178 18.08 -24.19 7.02
C GLU A 178 17.96 -25.72 7.11
N ASP A 179 19.07 -26.43 7.31
CA ASP A 179 19.06 -27.89 7.41
C ASP A 179 18.51 -28.37 8.76
N GLU A 180 18.88 -27.71 9.87
CA GLU A 180 18.25 -27.96 11.18
C GLU A 180 16.75 -27.64 11.16
N PHE A 181 16.35 -26.60 10.42
CA PHE A 181 14.94 -26.25 10.25
C PHE A 181 14.16 -27.28 9.42
N LYS A 182 14.76 -27.84 8.36
CA LYS A 182 14.16 -28.95 7.60
C LYS A 182 13.97 -30.18 8.50
N ASP A 183 14.97 -30.49 9.32
CA ASP A 183 14.92 -31.61 10.25
C ASP A 183 13.76 -31.46 11.24
N LEU A 184 13.55 -30.25 11.77
CA LEU A 184 12.41 -29.95 12.63
C LEU A 184 11.05 -30.23 11.95
N LEU A 185 10.88 -29.84 10.68
CA LEU A 185 9.65 -30.11 9.92
C LEU A 185 9.40 -31.62 9.72
N ILE A 186 10.48 -32.38 9.48
CA ILE A 186 10.43 -33.84 9.28
C ILE A 186 10.12 -34.55 10.59
N GLU A 187 10.77 -34.14 11.69
CA GLU A 187 10.55 -34.65 13.05
C GLU A 187 9.10 -34.46 13.50
N PHE A 188 8.52 -33.30 13.21
CA PHE A 188 7.09 -33.03 13.43
C PHE A 188 6.16 -33.73 12.43
N GLY A 189 6.69 -34.45 11.45
CA GLY A 189 5.92 -35.16 10.45
C GLY A 189 5.24 -34.29 9.39
N LEU A 190 5.47 -32.98 9.41
CA LEU A 190 4.70 -32.02 8.60
C LEU A 190 4.99 -32.09 7.08
N GLY A 191 6.08 -32.74 6.70
CA GLY A 191 6.39 -33.05 5.30
C GLY A 191 7.68 -33.83 5.15
N ASN A 192 8.11 -33.97 3.90
CA ASN A 192 9.17 -34.89 3.49
C ASN A 192 10.14 -34.17 2.55
N LEU A 193 11.44 -34.43 2.71
CA LEU A 193 12.41 -34.13 1.65
C LEU A 193 12.41 -35.29 0.65
N ILE A 194 12.21 -34.98 -0.62
CA ILE A 194 12.14 -35.96 -1.71
C ILE A 194 12.90 -35.45 -2.94
N TYR A 195 13.47 -36.38 -3.69
CA TYR A 195 14.29 -36.09 -4.84
C TYR A 195 13.41 -35.74 -6.03
N TYR A 196 13.66 -34.56 -6.61
CA TYR A 196 13.07 -34.07 -7.83
C TYR A 196 14.11 -34.09 -8.96
N ARG A 197 13.66 -34.49 -10.16
CA ARG A 197 14.39 -34.33 -11.41
C ARG A 197 13.48 -33.82 -12.50
N SER A 198 13.92 -32.77 -13.16
CA SER A 198 13.29 -32.20 -14.35
C SER A 198 13.69 -32.94 -15.62
N SER A 199 12.92 -32.76 -16.70
CA SER A 199 13.23 -33.35 -18.01
C SER A 199 14.52 -32.83 -18.64
N SER A 200 14.95 -31.62 -18.28
CA SER A 200 16.22 -31.03 -18.72
C SER A 200 17.44 -31.53 -17.94
N GLY A 201 17.25 -32.43 -16.96
CA GLY A 201 18.32 -33.02 -16.17
C GLY A 201 18.66 -32.26 -14.89
N TYR A 202 18.06 -31.09 -14.63
CA TYR A 202 18.16 -30.41 -13.34
C TYR A 202 17.54 -31.26 -12.23
N SER A 203 18.23 -31.38 -11.10
CA SER A 203 17.78 -32.14 -9.94
C SER A 203 18.00 -31.38 -8.64
N GLU A 204 17.07 -31.53 -7.70
CA GLU A 204 17.14 -30.95 -6.37
C GLU A 204 16.34 -31.77 -5.36
N ASN A 205 16.61 -31.58 -4.07
CA ASN A 205 15.77 -32.13 -3.01
C ASN A 205 14.66 -31.10 -2.70
N GLN A 206 13.41 -31.48 -2.95
CA GLN A 206 12.24 -30.65 -2.69
C GLN A 206 11.56 -31.08 -1.40
N PHE A 207 11.08 -30.09 -0.64
CA PHE A 207 10.18 -30.36 0.48
C PHE A 207 8.74 -30.46 -0.04
N VAL A 208 8.04 -31.54 0.33
CA VAL A 208 6.63 -31.75 0.02
C VAL A 208 5.85 -31.97 1.32
N PRO A 209 4.79 -31.19 1.57
CA PRO A 209 3.93 -31.36 2.75
C PRO A 209 3.38 -32.78 2.86
N PHE A 210 3.07 -33.20 4.08
CA PHE A 210 2.54 -34.53 4.35
C PHE A 210 1.28 -34.86 3.54
N LEU A 211 1.11 -36.12 3.13
CA LEU A 211 0.03 -36.56 2.24
C LEU A 211 -1.38 -36.20 2.75
N LEU A 212 -1.58 -36.25 4.06
CA LEU A 212 -2.86 -35.92 4.72
C LEU A 212 -2.86 -34.55 5.40
N PHE A 213 -1.99 -33.63 4.96
CA PHE A 213 -1.81 -32.31 5.56
C PHE A 213 -3.14 -31.55 5.82
N GLU A 214 -4.05 -31.53 4.85
CA GLU A 214 -5.34 -30.83 5.00
C GLU A 214 -6.22 -31.40 6.13
N LYS A 215 -6.20 -32.73 6.32
CA LYS A 215 -6.93 -33.37 7.44
C LYS A 215 -6.24 -33.05 8.75
N LEU A 216 -4.90 -33.15 8.79
CA LEU A 216 -4.10 -32.81 9.96
C LEU A 216 -4.34 -31.36 10.43
N TYR A 217 -4.27 -30.40 9.50
CA TYR A 217 -4.53 -28.99 9.80
C TYR A 217 -5.92 -28.76 10.40
N LYS A 218 -6.96 -29.44 9.88
CA LYS A 218 -8.32 -29.33 10.41
C LYS A 218 -8.43 -29.87 11.83
N ASN A 219 -7.78 -31.01 12.12
CA ASN A 219 -7.81 -31.64 13.44
C ASN A 219 -7.21 -30.76 14.53
N PHE A 220 -6.07 -30.11 14.24
CA PHE A 220 -5.36 -29.27 15.21
C PHE A 220 -5.78 -27.79 15.20
N LYS A 221 -6.76 -27.41 14.37
CA LYS A 221 -7.20 -26.00 14.26
C LYS A 221 -7.71 -25.43 15.59
N ALA A 222 -8.38 -26.25 16.39
CA ALA A 222 -8.93 -25.84 17.69
C ALA A 222 -7.84 -25.65 18.78
N GLU A 223 -6.64 -26.19 18.56
CA GLU A 223 -5.51 -26.11 19.50
C GLU A 223 -4.69 -24.83 19.34
N ILE A 224 -5.00 -23.98 18.34
CA ILE A 224 -4.30 -22.72 18.10
C ILE A 224 -4.41 -21.83 19.35
N PRO A 225 -3.27 -21.37 19.93
CA PRO A 225 -3.25 -20.75 21.26
C PRO A 225 -3.68 -19.27 21.27
N ILE A 226 -4.28 -18.78 20.18
CA ILE A 226 -4.66 -17.38 20.00
C ILE A 226 -6.11 -17.29 19.59
N GLU A 227 -6.85 -16.45 20.31
CA GLU A 227 -8.23 -16.15 20.02
C GLU A 227 -8.37 -14.88 19.16
N ASN A 228 -9.43 -14.83 18.35
CA ASN A 228 -9.72 -13.66 17.52
C ASN A 228 -9.88 -12.38 18.34
N LYS A 229 -10.41 -12.45 19.56
CA LYS A 229 -10.60 -11.29 20.44
C LYS A 229 -9.26 -10.66 20.86
N GLN A 230 -8.23 -11.47 21.09
CA GLN A 230 -6.89 -10.97 21.41
C GLN A 230 -6.29 -10.23 20.20
N ILE A 231 -6.48 -10.77 19.00
CA ILE A 231 -6.04 -10.14 17.76
C ILE A 231 -6.72 -8.78 17.56
N GLU A 232 -8.03 -8.69 17.81
CA GLU A 232 -8.82 -7.46 17.72
C GLU A 232 -8.34 -6.38 18.70
N GLU A 233 -8.11 -6.75 19.96
CA GLU A 233 -7.60 -5.85 20.99
C GLU A 233 -6.23 -5.27 20.59
N ILE A 234 -5.29 -6.12 20.18
CA ILE A 234 -3.97 -5.67 19.73
C ILE A 234 -4.09 -4.76 18.51
N PHE A 235 -4.92 -5.14 17.54
CA PHE A 235 -5.14 -4.37 16.32
C PHE A 235 -5.70 -2.97 16.59
N SER A 236 -6.61 -2.84 17.55
CA SER A 236 -7.18 -1.54 17.95
C SER A 236 -6.13 -0.59 18.54
N ASN A 237 -5.10 -1.15 19.20
CA ASN A 237 -4.02 -0.41 19.85
C ASN A 237 -2.82 -0.10 18.94
N LEU A 238 -2.83 -0.58 17.68
CA LEU A 238 -1.76 -0.28 16.72
C LEU A 238 -1.75 1.19 16.32
N SER A 239 -0.56 1.79 16.36
CA SER A 239 -0.31 3.09 15.75
C SER A 239 -0.51 3.01 14.23
N LEU A 240 -0.81 4.15 13.60
CA LEU A 240 -0.95 4.21 12.14
C LEU A 240 0.33 3.75 11.41
N SER A 241 1.50 4.10 11.95
CA SER A 241 2.78 3.68 11.34
C SER A 241 2.94 2.17 11.36
N ASN A 242 2.66 1.51 12.48
CA ASN A 242 2.68 0.05 12.57
C ASN A 242 1.59 -0.58 11.71
N LEU A 243 0.38 0.00 11.67
CA LEU A 243 -0.71 -0.47 10.80
C LEU A 243 -0.29 -0.46 9.33
N LYS A 244 0.35 0.63 8.86
CA LYS A 244 0.88 0.71 7.49
C LYS A 244 1.96 -0.35 7.22
N LEU A 245 2.86 -0.60 8.18
CA LEU A 245 3.87 -1.66 8.04
C LEU A 245 3.23 -3.06 7.99
N MET A 246 2.21 -3.32 8.81
CA MET A 246 1.43 -4.57 8.78
C MET A 246 0.70 -4.75 7.46
N GLU A 247 0.14 -3.68 6.92
CA GLU A 247 -0.51 -3.72 5.62
C GLU A 247 0.49 -4.08 4.51
N LYS A 248 1.67 -3.45 4.49
CA LYS A 248 2.75 -3.81 3.57
C LYS A 248 3.17 -5.27 3.72
N CYS A 249 3.24 -5.75 4.97
CA CYS A 249 3.55 -7.13 5.29
C CYS A 249 2.51 -8.10 4.68
N ILE A 250 1.22 -7.77 4.76
CA ILE A 250 0.11 -8.60 4.25
C ILE A 250 0.08 -8.69 2.72
N LEU A 251 0.55 -7.66 2.03
CA LEU A 251 0.63 -7.62 0.56
C LEU A 251 1.70 -8.58 0.01
N ASN A 252 2.68 -8.97 0.83
CA ASN A 252 3.66 -9.97 0.44
C ASN A 252 3.00 -11.37 0.38
N PRO A 253 3.43 -12.25 -0.55
CA PRO A 253 2.93 -13.62 -0.62
C PRO A 253 3.04 -14.38 0.71
N ILE A 254 4.13 -14.15 1.44
CA ILE A 254 4.31 -14.55 2.84
C ILE A 254 4.38 -13.28 3.69
N PRO A 255 3.68 -13.19 4.83
CA PRO A 255 3.58 -11.97 5.63
C PRO A 255 4.84 -11.74 6.47
N ILE A 256 5.95 -11.47 5.79
CA ILE A 256 7.24 -11.10 6.33
C ILE A 256 7.66 -9.79 5.68
N LEU A 257 8.17 -8.88 6.49
CA LEU A 257 8.70 -7.59 6.09
C LEU A 257 10.17 -7.49 6.51
N GLU A 258 11.05 -7.15 5.58
CA GLU A 258 12.47 -6.91 5.91
C GLU A 258 12.63 -5.62 6.71
N SER A 259 13.46 -5.63 7.76
CA SER A 259 13.69 -4.48 8.65
C SER A 259 14.13 -3.20 7.91
N LYS A 260 14.76 -3.34 6.74
CA LYS A 260 15.14 -2.21 5.87
C LYS A 260 13.94 -1.40 5.35
N MET A 261 12.76 -2.01 5.28
CA MET A 261 11.50 -1.37 4.88
C MET A 261 10.76 -0.71 6.05
N GLY A 262 11.27 -0.88 7.27
CA GLY A 262 10.66 -0.42 8.51
C GLY A 262 10.58 -1.56 9.52
N LYS A 263 10.72 -1.23 10.82
CA LYS A 263 10.60 -2.18 11.92
C LYS A 263 9.34 -1.89 12.72
N VAL A 264 8.60 -2.94 13.02
CA VAL A 264 7.37 -2.86 13.78
C VAL A 264 7.71 -2.74 15.26
N THR A 265 7.25 -1.67 15.90
CA THR A 265 7.64 -1.36 17.28
C THR A 265 6.69 -1.95 18.32
N GLN A 266 5.43 -2.17 17.95
CA GLN A 266 4.41 -2.80 18.80
C GLN A 266 4.32 -4.28 18.44
N THR A 267 5.04 -5.12 19.19
CA THR A 267 5.02 -6.57 19.04
C THR A 267 4.13 -7.21 20.10
N HIS A 268 3.56 -8.36 19.76
CA HIS A 268 2.85 -9.21 20.68
C HIS A 268 3.16 -10.68 20.36
N PRO A 269 3.53 -11.49 21.37
CA PRO A 269 3.88 -12.88 21.18
C PRO A 269 2.87 -13.63 20.32
N LEU A 270 3.38 -14.40 19.36
CA LEU A 270 2.60 -15.25 18.44
C LEU A 270 1.58 -14.51 17.56
N ILE A 271 1.54 -13.18 17.55
CA ILE A 271 0.61 -12.38 16.74
C ILE A 271 1.39 -11.49 15.77
N ILE A 272 2.25 -10.61 16.30
CA ILE A 272 3.18 -9.79 15.52
C ILE A 272 4.53 -9.81 16.24
N GLU A 273 5.56 -10.33 15.61
CA GLU A 273 6.91 -10.34 16.20
C GLU A 273 7.98 -9.95 15.19
N THR A 274 9.17 -9.68 15.70
CA THR A 274 10.32 -9.26 14.91
C THR A 274 11.57 -10.04 15.31
N SER A 275 12.35 -10.46 14.33
CA SER A 275 13.73 -10.92 14.51
C SER A 275 14.73 -9.77 14.27
N LYS A 276 16.02 -10.10 14.17
CA LYS A 276 17.07 -9.18 13.76
C LYS A 276 16.79 -8.51 12.41
N SER A 277 16.39 -9.30 11.42
CA SER A 277 16.28 -8.86 10.01
C SER A 277 14.84 -8.71 9.51
N TYR A 278 13.86 -9.24 10.25
CA TYR A 278 12.48 -9.35 9.76
C TYR A 278 11.43 -8.93 10.81
N SER A 279 10.25 -8.52 10.33
CA SER A 279 9.02 -8.36 11.09
C SER A 279 7.92 -9.18 10.42
N ALA A 280 7.10 -9.90 11.17
CA ALA A 280 6.09 -10.78 10.57
C ALA A 280 4.78 -10.80 11.36
N ILE A 281 3.69 -11.05 10.62
CA ILE A 281 2.39 -11.40 11.20
C ILE A 281 2.33 -12.92 11.29
N SER A 282 1.92 -13.44 12.44
CA SER A 282 1.80 -14.87 12.66
C SER A 282 0.80 -15.53 11.72
N PRO A 283 1.02 -16.79 11.30
CA PRO A 283 0.06 -17.54 10.48
C PRO A 283 -1.28 -17.73 11.19
N PHE A 284 -1.29 -17.68 12.53
CA PHE A 284 -2.51 -17.72 13.35
C PHE A 284 -3.37 -16.46 13.18
N ALA A 285 -2.72 -15.30 13.03
CA ALA A 285 -3.40 -14.00 13.04
C ALA A 285 -3.65 -13.42 11.64
N LEU A 286 -2.94 -13.92 10.61
CA LEU A 286 -2.90 -13.34 9.26
C LEU A 286 -4.29 -13.06 8.65
N ASN A 287 -5.19 -14.04 8.65
CA ASN A 287 -6.51 -13.88 8.04
C ASN A 287 -7.37 -12.86 8.78
N LYS A 288 -7.31 -12.86 10.12
CA LYS A 288 -8.05 -11.89 10.93
C LYS A 288 -7.48 -10.48 10.76
N PHE A 289 -6.16 -10.33 10.65
CA PHE A 289 -5.52 -9.05 10.30
C PHE A 289 -5.98 -8.52 8.94
N ARG A 290 -6.05 -9.37 7.91
CA ARG A 290 -6.58 -9.00 6.58
C ARG A 290 -7.99 -8.45 6.66
N GLU A 291 -8.86 -9.14 7.40
CA GLU A 291 -10.24 -8.72 7.65
C GLU A 291 -10.29 -7.37 8.38
N LEU A 292 -9.57 -7.24 9.49
CA LEU A 292 -9.60 -6.05 10.34
C LEU A 292 -9.05 -4.80 9.63
N ILE A 293 -8.00 -4.91 8.82
CA ILE A 293 -7.51 -3.79 8.01
C ILE A 293 -8.58 -3.32 7.03
N LYS A 294 -9.20 -4.27 6.32
CA LYS A 294 -10.25 -3.94 5.34
C LYS A 294 -11.44 -3.24 6.00
N VAL A 295 -11.90 -3.76 7.14
CA VAL A 295 -13.01 -3.18 7.91
C VAL A 295 -12.66 -1.78 8.41
N LYS A 296 -11.50 -1.62 9.07
CA LYS A 296 -11.06 -0.32 9.60
C LYS A 296 -10.94 0.76 8.53
N LYS A 297 -10.42 0.42 7.35
CA LYS A 297 -10.32 1.37 6.23
C LYS A 297 -11.71 1.82 5.74
N LEU A 298 -12.66 0.90 5.63
CA LEU A 298 -14.03 1.21 5.24
C LEU A 298 -14.72 2.07 6.30
N GLU A 299 -14.58 1.74 7.57
CA GLU A 299 -15.15 2.51 8.68
C GLU A 299 -14.66 3.97 8.69
N LEU A 300 -13.35 4.18 8.43
CA LEU A 300 -12.76 5.52 8.38
C LEU A 300 -13.36 6.38 7.27
N THR A 301 -13.74 5.81 6.13
CA THR A 301 -14.22 6.58 4.97
C THR A 301 -15.72 6.55 4.76
N MET A 302 -16.47 5.64 5.39
CA MET A 302 -17.90 5.43 5.11
C MET A 302 -18.75 6.69 5.30
N LYS A 303 -18.59 7.41 6.43
CA LYS A 303 -19.29 8.68 6.68
C LYS A 303 -18.99 9.70 5.58
N TRP A 304 -17.70 9.89 5.31
CA TRP A 304 -17.21 10.89 4.35
C TRP A 304 -17.54 10.56 2.90
N LYS A 305 -17.59 9.28 2.53
CA LYS A 305 -18.04 8.84 1.21
C LYS A 305 -19.48 9.31 0.97
N LYS A 306 -20.38 9.04 1.93
CA LYS A 306 -21.79 9.45 1.86
C LYS A 306 -21.93 10.97 1.74
N GLU A 307 -21.16 11.73 2.51
CA GLU A 307 -21.18 13.19 2.46
C GLU A 307 -20.64 13.73 1.13
N LEU A 308 -19.51 13.21 0.64
CA LEU A 308 -18.93 13.60 -0.64
C LEU A 308 -19.82 13.21 -1.81
N ASP A 309 -20.39 12.02 -1.86
CA ASP A 309 -21.35 11.62 -2.90
C ASP A 309 -22.52 12.61 -2.96
N ALA A 310 -23.06 13.03 -1.81
CA ALA A 310 -24.14 14.03 -1.76
C ALA A 310 -23.69 15.44 -2.20
N ILE A 311 -22.42 15.80 -1.98
CA ILE A 311 -21.82 17.06 -2.45
C ILE A 311 -21.63 17.03 -3.96
N LEU A 312 -21.02 15.96 -4.48
CA LEU A 312 -20.70 15.78 -5.89
C LEU A 312 -21.98 15.76 -6.74
N ASN A 313 -22.96 14.94 -6.37
CA ASN A 313 -24.24 14.88 -7.09
C ASN A 313 -24.97 16.22 -7.08
N SER A 314 -25.00 16.91 -5.93
CA SER A 314 -25.59 18.24 -5.84
C SER A 314 -24.87 19.28 -6.71
N PHE A 315 -23.54 19.19 -6.81
CA PHE A 315 -22.76 20.09 -7.67
C PHE A 315 -23.10 19.88 -9.14
N ILE A 316 -23.11 18.63 -9.62
CA ILE A 316 -23.43 18.30 -11.03
C ILE A 316 -24.81 18.81 -11.43
N ILE A 317 -25.83 18.60 -10.59
CA ILE A 317 -27.19 19.11 -10.84
C ILE A 317 -27.19 20.64 -10.97
N ASN A 318 -26.46 21.33 -10.10
CA ASN A 318 -26.44 22.80 -10.07
C ASN A 318 -25.70 23.44 -11.24
N VAL A 319 -24.76 22.72 -11.87
CA VAL A 319 -23.94 23.25 -12.97
C VAL A 319 -24.27 22.65 -14.32
N TYR A 320 -25.26 21.75 -14.42
CA TYR A 320 -25.65 21.13 -15.67
C TYR A 320 -25.95 22.18 -16.77
N PRO A 321 -25.47 22.00 -18.02
CA PRO A 321 -24.74 20.85 -18.58
C PRO A 321 -23.21 21.00 -18.56
N LEU A 322 -22.66 21.82 -17.65
CA LEU A 322 -21.24 22.23 -17.68
C LEU A 322 -20.29 21.24 -16.99
N ALA A 323 -20.81 20.18 -16.37
CA ALA A 323 -19.99 19.18 -15.70
C ALA A 323 -20.58 17.77 -15.76
N ASP A 324 -19.70 16.79 -15.86
CA ASP A 324 -20.01 15.36 -15.76
C ASP A 324 -19.17 14.70 -14.65
N LEU A 325 -19.78 13.77 -13.92
CA LEU A 325 -19.13 12.99 -12.85
C LEU A 325 -18.94 11.54 -13.26
N ARG A 326 -17.75 10.98 -13.00
CA ARG A 326 -17.41 9.57 -13.22
C ARG A 326 -16.70 9.00 -12.01
N VAL A 327 -16.98 7.75 -11.66
CA VAL A 327 -16.19 7.00 -10.67
C VAL A 327 -15.01 6.36 -11.40
N ILE A 328 -13.79 6.58 -10.90
CA ILE A 328 -12.55 6.09 -11.51
C ILE A 328 -12.13 4.78 -10.85
N PHE A 329 -12.12 4.71 -9.51
CA PHE A 329 -11.87 3.47 -8.79
C PHE A 329 -12.49 3.49 -7.39
N GLU A 330 -12.78 2.29 -6.87
CA GLU A 330 -13.10 2.02 -5.47
C GLU A 330 -12.25 0.83 -4.99
N VAL A 331 -11.27 1.06 -4.10
CA VAL A 331 -10.32 0.02 -3.65
C VAL A 331 -10.05 0.18 -2.17
N ASP A 332 -10.31 -0.87 -1.38
CA ASP A 332 -9.99 -0.96 0.05
C ASP A 332 -10.36 0.29 0.87
N GLY A 333 -11.57 0.83 0.63
CA GLY A 333 -12.07 2.01 1.32
C GLY A 333 -11.53 3.36 0.82
N ALA A 334 -10.72 3.36 -0.24
CA ALA A 334 -10.41 4.57 -1.02
C ALA A 334 -11.34 4.68 -2.24
N TYR A 335 -11.72 5.92 -2.56
CA TYR A 335 -12.67 6.25 -3.61
C TYR A 335 -12.12 7.41 -4.44
N CYS A 336 -12.12 7.26 -5.76
CA CYS A 336 -11.71 8.31 -6.66
C CYS A 336 -12.79 8.62 -7.70
N TRP A 337 -13.10 9.90 -7.85
CA TRP A 337 -14.02 10.43 -8.83
C TRP A 337 -13.29 11.39 -9.78
N GLU A 338 -13.77 11.47 -11.01
CA GLU A 338 -13.42 12.51 -11.98
C GLU A 338 -14.63 13.41 -12.21
N ILE A 339 -14.44 14.72 -12.08
CA ILE A 339 -15.34 15.72 -12.63
C ILE A 339 -14.71 16.28 -13.90
N LYS A 340 -15.37 16.12 -15.04
CA LYS A 340 -15.06 16.89 -16.24
C LYS A 340 -15.85 18.19 -16.20
N TYR A 341 -15.17 19.33 -16.15
CA TYR A 341 -15.80 20.64 -15.97
C TYR A 341 -15.37 21.62 -17.06
N THR A 342 -16.34 22.40 -17.55
CA THR A 342 -16.10 23.57 -18.40
C THR A 342 -16.90 24.76 -17.88
N TYR A 343 -16.54 26.00 -18.26
CA TYR A 343 -17.39 27.17 -17.99
C TYR A 343 -18.39 27.45 -19.12
N ALA A 344 -18.20 26.84 -20.30
CA ALA A 344 -19.08 26.99 -21.46
C ALA A 344 -19.03 25.73 -22.36
N PRO A 345 -20.15 25.30 -22.97
CA PRO A 345 -20.22 24.05 -23.74
C PRO A 345 -19.25 23.94 -24.93
N ASP A 346 -18.80 25.08 -25.46
CA ASP A 346 -17.89 25.20 -26.60
C ASP A 346 -16.40 25.16 -26.21
N LYS A 347 -16.09 25.10 -24.90
CA LYS A 347 -14.73 25.09 -24.38
C LYS A 347 -14.32 23.70 -23.93
N GLU A 348 -13.05 23.36 -24.18
CA GLU A 348 -12.47 22.10 -23.75
C GLU A 348 -12.52 21.97 -22.22
N PRO A 349 -13.11 20.89 -21.67
CA PRO A 349 -13.23 20.71 -20.24
C PRO A 349 -11.89 20.34 -19.59
N ILE A 350 -11.72 20.71 -18.33
CA ILE A 350 -10.66 20.18 -17.47
C ILE A 350 -11.14 18.94 -16.73
N SER A 351 -10.23 18.03 -16.42
CA SER A 351 -10.46 16.88 -15.55
C SER A 351 -9.99 17.19 -14.13
N ILE A 352 -10.91 17.05 -13.18
CA ILE A 352 -10.66 17.25 -11.76
C ILE A 352 -10.77 15.90 -11.05
N GLY A 353 -9.67 15.45 -10.46
CA GLY A 353 -9.64 14.26 -9.63
C GLY A 353 -10.04 14.58 -8.21
N ILE A 354 -10.95 13.80 -7.65
CA ILE A 354 -11.35 13.88 -6.25
C ILE A 354 -11.06 12.53 -5.61
N LEU A 355 -10.16 12.49 -4.63
CA LEU A 355 -9.77 11.28 -3.92
C LEU A 355 -10.21 11.37 -2.47
N LEU A 356 -10.94 10.38 -1.98
CA LEU A 356 -11.15 10.13 -0.56
C LEU A 356 -10.37 8.86 -0.19
N SER A 357 -9.47 8.96 0.79
CA SER A 357 -8.69 7.81 1.26
C SER A 357 -8.56 7.81 2.78
N PRO A 358 -8.60 6.64 3.46
CA PRO A 358 -8.38 6.57 4.91
C PRO A 358 -7.00 7.15 5.29
N TYR A 359 -5.98 6.79 4.53
CA TYR A 359 -4.61 7.29 4.59
C TYR A 359 -3.92 6.91 3.26
N ILE A 360 -2.66 7.28 3.07
CA ILE A 360 -1.86 6.85 1.91
C ILE A 360 -1.34 5.45 2.17
N PHE A 361 -1.78 4.49 1.36
CA PHE A 361 -1.42 3.08 1.48
C PHE A 361 -1.05 2.46 0.13
N GLN A 362 -0.41 1.29 0.18
CA GLN A 362 0.00 0.53 -1.00
C GLN A 362 -1.16 -0.31 -1.53
N ILE A 363 -1.46 -0.18 -2.81
CA ILE A 363 -2.43 -1.06 -3.51
C ILE A 363 -1.70 -2.26 -4.11
N SER A 364 -0.45 -2.06 -4.50
CA SER A 364 0.45 -3.11 -4.99
C SER A 364 1.85 -2.94 -4.39
N SER A 365 2.74 -3.89 -4.69
CA SER A 365 4.14 -3.81 -4.29
C SER A 365 4.86 -2.55 -4.79
N TYR A 366 4.34 -1.89 -5.84
CA TYR A 366 5.00 -0.76 -6.51
C TYR A 366 4.15 0.50 -6.62
N SER A 367 2.88 0.48 -6.22
CA SER A 367 1.99 1.64 -6.33
C SER A 367 1.19 1.89 -5.06
N THR A 368 1.06 3.17 -4.73
CA THR A 368 0.15 3.66 -3.71
C THR A 368 -1.17 4.11 -4.33
N VAL A 369 -2.18 4.32 -3.49
CA VAL A 369 -3.45 4.94 -3.90
C VAL A 369 -3.26 6.31 -4.57
N LEU A 370 -2.23 7.06 -4.18
CA LEU A 370 -1.90 8.33 -4.84
C LEU A 370 -1.32 8.12 -6.22
N ASP A 371 -0.52 7.07 -6.43
CA ASP A 371 0.07 6.78 -7.74
C ASP A 371 -1.00 6.35 -8.74
N GLU A 372 -2.01 5.59 -8.30
CA GLU A 372 -3.17 5.27 -9.12
C GLU A 372 -3.94 6.53 -9.55
N MET A 373 -4.17 7.48 -8.64
CA MET A 373 -4.77 8.78 -8.98
C MET A 373 -3.91 9.57 -9.98
N ARG A 374 -2.58 9.60 -9.78
CA ARG A 374 -1.66 10.35 -10.64
C ARG A 374 -1.61 9.84 -12.08
N ARG A 375 -1.77 8.52 -12.28
CA ARG A 375 -1.83 7.90 -13.62
C ARG A 375 -2.99 8.45 -14.47
N CYS A 376 -4.03 9.01 -13.85
CA CYS A 376 -5.15 9.60 -14.56
C CYS A 376 -4.84 10.99 -15.15
N GLY A 377 -3.75 11.65 -14.74
CA GLY A 377 -3.31 12.90 -15.36
C GLY A 377 -4.24 14.10 -15.15
N PHE A 378 -4.96 14.15 -14.03
CA PHE A 378 -5.87 15.25 -13.72
C PHE A 378 -5.15 16.61 -13.59
N GLN A 379 -5.81 17.68 -14.02
CA GLN A 379 -5.27 19.05 -13.94
C GLN A 379 -5.40 19.64 -12.53
N LEU A 380 -6.45 19.25 -11.78
CA LEU A 380 -6.68 19.60 -10.38
C LEU A 380 -7.00 18.33 -9.58
N ASN A 381 -6.31 18.14 -8.47
CA ASN A 381 -6.53 17.05 -7.52
C ASN A 381 -7.06 17.60 -6.19
N LEU A 382 -8.23 17.15 -5.76
CA LEU A 382 -8.77 17.37 -4.42
C LEU A 382 -8.63 16.07 -3.62
N ILE A 383 -7.78 16.06 -2.61
CA ILE A 383 -7.37 14.82 -1.92
C ILE A 383 -7.79 14.91 -0.45
N PHE A 384 -8.78 14.11 -0.04
CA PHE A 384 -9.30 14.01 1.31
C PHE A 384 -8.69 12.81 2.03
N LEU A 385 -7.98 13.07 3.12
CA LEU A 385 -7.27 12.07 3.92
C LEU A 385 -7.78 12.09 5.35
N ILE A 386 -8.19 10.93 5.87
CA ILE A 386 -8.87 10.83 7.16
C ILE A 386 -7.89 10.73 8.33
N LYS A 387 -6.84 9.92 8.20
CA LYS A 387 -5.93 9.60 9.30
C LYS A 387 -4.48 9.59 8.83
N GLU A 388 -4.04 10.63 8.11
CA GLU A 388 -2.67 10.73 7.58
C GLU A 388 -1.78 11.68 8.42
N THR A 389 -0.45 11.55 8.28
CA THR A 389 0.53 12.39 8.97
C THR A 389 1.20 13.41 8.03
N LEU A 390 1.54 14.58 8.55
CA LEU A 390 2.22 15.65 7.80
C LEU A 390 3.58 15.21 7.21
N PRO A 391 4.44 14.45 7.90
CA PRO A 391 5.70 13.97 7.32
C PRO A 391 5.49 13.08 6.09
N THR A 392 4.53 12.14 6.15
CA THR A 392 4.21 11.28 5.00
C THR A 392 3.69 12.09 3.82
N LEU A 393 2.94 13.17 4.06
CA LEU A 393 2.49 14.08 3.01
C LEU A 393 3.66 14.84 2.37
N ALA A 394 4.58 15.37 3.17
CA ALA A 394 5.76 16.06 2.66
C ALA A 394 6.61 15.16 1.75
N GLU A 395 6.76 13.89 2.10
CA GLU A 395 7.46 12.90 1.28
C GLU A 395 6.68 12.54 0.02
N SER A 396 5.39 12.21 0.16
CA SER A 396 4.55 11.75 -0.95
C SER A 396 4.37 12.81 -2.03
N PHE A 397 4.38 14.10 -1.67
CA PHE A 397 4.25 15.23 -2.59
C PHE A 397 5.58 15.97 -2.81
N ARG A 398 6.72 15.29 -2.63
CA ARG A 398 8.04 15.86 -2.93
C ARG A 398 8.17 16.30 -4.40
N PHE A 399 7.58 15.51 -5.31
CA PHE A 399 7.44 15.85 -6.72
C PHE A 399 5.97 16.13 -7.01
N VAL A 400 5.66 17.38 -7.37
CA VAL A 400 4.29 17.84 -7.58
C VAL A 400 3.98 17.80 -9.07
N THR A 401 2.91 17.11 -9.44
CA THR A 401 2.30 17.17 -10.77
C THR A 401 0.94 17.84 -10.67
N GLY A 402 0.69 18.86 -11.50
CA GLY A 402 -0.57 19.60 -11.50
C GLY A 402 -0.87 20.38 -10.21
N LYS A 403 -2.14 20.76 -10.00
CA LYS A 403 -2.60 21.49 -8.79
C LYS A 403 -3.16 20.50 -7.77
N ASN A 404 -2.63 20.47 -6.55
CA ASN A 404 -3.13 19.56 -5.50
C ASN A 404 -3.61 20.35 -4.29
N LEU A 405 -4.88 20.13 -3.92
CA LEU A 405 -5.52 20.63 -2.71
C LEU A 405 -5.78 19.44 -1.79
N ILE A 406 -5.01 19.33 -0.70
CA ILE A 406 -5.00 18.19 0.21
C ILE A 406 -5.73 18.56 1.50
N PHE A 407 -6.91 17.98 1.71
CA PHE A 407 -7.73 18.09 2.89
C PHE A 407 -7.38 16.98 3.89
N LEU A 408 -6.75 17.34 5.01
CA LEU A 408 -6.39 16.41 6.08
C LEU A 408 -7.35 16.54 7.26
N LEU A 409 -8.01 15.46 7.68
CA LEU A 409 -8.96 15.49 8.79
C LEU A 409 -8.25 15.64 10.14
N ASP A 410 -8.77 16.58 10.94
CA ASP A 410 -8.57 16.71 12.37
C ASP A 410 -9.61 15.86 13.11
N GLU A 411 -9.19 14.73 13.67
CA GLU A 411 -10.09 13.85 14.42
C GLU A 411 -10.68 14.53 15.67
N LYS A 412 -9.97 15.49 16.30
CA LYS A 412 -10.47 16.16 17.51
C LYS A 412 -11.54 17.20 17.20
N GLY A 413 -11.39 17.86 16.05
CA GLY A 413 -12.28 18.93 15.61
C GLY A 413 -13.38 18.50 14.65
N GLU A 414 -13.32 17.25 14.14
CA GLU A 414 -14.03 16.75 12.95
C GLU A 414 -13.96 17.74 11.76
N LYS A 415 -12.78 18.29 11.48
CA LYS A 415 -12.58 19.34 10.46
C LYS A 415 -11.40 19.05 9.57
N PHE A 416 -11.42 19.50 8.32
CA PHE A 416 -10.28 19.35 7.43
C PHE A 416 -9.34 20.58 7.45
N TYR A 417 -8.05 20.34 7.55
CA TYR A 417 -6.98 21.30 7.23
C TYR A 417 -6.67 21.23 5.73
N LEU A 418 -6.51 22.36 5.06
CA LEU A 418 -6.14 22.39 3.65
C LEU A 418 -4.66 22.71 3.46
N ILE A 419 -3.98 21.87 2.68
CA ILE A 419 -2.59 22.03 2.25
C ILE A 419 -2.57 22.13 0.73
N GLU A 420 -1.92 23.17 0.19
CA GLU A 420 -1.74 23.34 -1.25
C GLU A 420 -0.34 22.88 -1.69
N ARG A 421 -0.27 22.06 -2.73
CA ARG A 421 0.95 21.64 -3.42
C ARG A 421 0.72 21.69 -4.94
N SER A 422 1.24 22.71 -5.61
CA SER A 422 0.88 23.01 -6.99
C SER A 422 2.11 23.25 -7.87
N GLU A 423 2.09 22.69 -9.09
CA GLU A 423 3.00 23.04 -10.18
C GLU A 423 2.49 24.30 -10.92
N LYS A 424 3.35 24.94 -11.74
CA LYS A 424 2.93 26.03 -12.63
C LYS A 424 2.03 25.45 -13.73
N ILE A 425 0.80 25.95 -13.83
CA ILE A 425 -0.19 25.51 -14.83
C ILE A 425 -0.35 26.61 -15.88
N SER A 426 -0.73 26.24 -17.11
CA SER A 426 -1.07 27.19 -18.16
C SER A 426 -2.26 28.07 -17.74
N GLU A 427 -2.22 29.35 -18.08
CA GLU A 427 -3.21 30.35 -17.68
C GLU A 427 -4.66 29.96 -18.00
N ASP A 428 -4.93 29.40 -19.18
CA ASP A 428 -6.27 28.97 -19.58
C ASP A 428 -6.84 27.87 -18.67
N LYS A 429 -5.98 26.94 -18.24
CA LYS A 429 -6.35 25.88 -17.29
C LYS A 429 -6.51 26.45 -15.88
N GLU A 430 -5.68 27.40 -15.48
CA GLU A 430 -5.80 28.07 -14.18
C GLU A 430 -7.12 28.85 -14.05
N LEU A 431 -7.58 29.49 -15.13
CA LEU A 431 -8.89 30.11 -15.25
C LEU A 431 -10.04 29.12 -15.03
N LEU A 432 -10.00 27.98 -15.73
CA LEU A 432 -11.00 26.92 -15.59
C LEU A 432 -11.01 26.33 -14.17
N ILE A 433 -9.83 26.10 -13.59
CA ILE A 433 -9.67 25.62 -12.21
C ILE A 433 -10.25 26.62 -11.20
N ALA A 434 -9.94 27.92 -11.36
CA ALA A 434 -10.47 28.96 -10.49
C ALA A 434 -12.00 29.09 -10.61
N SER A 435 -12.54 28.99 -11.84
CA SER A 435 -13.99 28.94 -12.07
C SER A 435 -14.64 27.78 -11.32
N PHE A 436 -14.09 26.57 -11.46
CA PHE A 436 -14.58 25.39 -10.76
C PHE A 436 -14.53 25.58 -9.23
N LEU A 437 -13.36 25.95 -8.68
CA LEU A 437 -13.15 26.10 -7.24
C LEU A 437 -14.07 27.16 -6.63
N SER A 438 -14.35 28.25 -7.35
CA SER A 438 -15.27 29.31 -6.88
C SER A 438 -16.67 28.77 -6.57
N ARG A 439 -17.13 27.78 -7.33
CA ARG A 439 -18.45 27.15 -7.17
C ARG A 439 -18.37 26.00 -6.17
N PHE A 440 -17.39 25.12 -6.34
CA PHE A 440 -17.27 23.88 -5.57
C PHE A 440 -16.90 24.11 -4.10
N LEU A 441 -15.93 25.00 -3.82
CA LEU A 441 -15.50 25.27 -2.44
C LEU A 441 -16.62 25.86 -1.59
N SER A 442 -17.53 26.64 -2.18
CA SER A 442 -18.69 27.20 -1.46
C SER A 442 -19.65 26.11 -0.96
N ILE A 443 -19.82 25.03 -1.73
CA ILE A 443 -20.66 23.88 -1.37
C ILE A 443 -19.95 23.06 -0.30
N LEU A 444 -18.64 22.82 -0.47
CA LEU A 444 -17.81 22.15 0.53
C LEU A 444 -17.83 22.91 1.87
N GLU A 445 -17.69 24.24 1.87
CA GLU A 445 -17.71 25.06 3.08
C GLU A 445 -19.04 24.93 3.83
N LYS A 446 -20.17 25.02 3.12
CA LYS A 446 -21.51 24.87 3.72
C LYS A 446 -21.75 23.50 4.32
N LYS A 447 -21.25 22.44 3.68
CA LYS A 447 -21.55 21.05 4.06
C LYS A 447 -20.52 20.43 5.01
N LEU A 448 -19.24 20.80 4.91
CA LEU A 448 -18.14 20.20 5.68
C LEU A 448 -17.48 21.18 6.68
N GLN A 449 -17.96 22.42 6.81
CA GLN A 449 -17.47 23.43 7.78
C GLN A 449 -15.95 23.66 7.78
N ILE A 450 -15.32 23.54 6.61
CA ILE A 450 -13.85 23.56 6.43
C ILE A 450 -13.17 24.93 6.62
N SER A 451 -13.91 26.03 6.78
CA SER A 451 -13.34 27.38 6.63
C SER A 451 -12.56 27.94 7.83
N ARG A 452 -12.66 27.34 9.02
CA ARG A 452 -11.99 27.87 10.23
C ARG A 452 -10.50 27.52 10.34
N THR A 453 -10.02 26.62 9.51
CA THR A 453 -8.66 26.05 9.55
C THR A 453 -7.86 26.34 8.28
N TRP A 454 -8.42 27.15 7.39
CA TRP A 454 -7.72 27.58 6.19
C TRP A 454 -6.53 28.45 6.56
N PRO A 455 -5.34 28.22 5.97
CA PRO A 455 -4.24 29.18 6.07
C PRO A 455 -4.74 30.57 5.64
N SER A 456 -4.32 31.64 6.31
CA SER A 456 -4.77 33.02 5.99
C SER A 456 -4.62 33.35 4.50
N SER A 457 -3.57 32.83 3.90
CA SER A 457 -3.28 32.96 2.48
C SER A 457 -4.36 32.30 1.61
N LEU A 458 -4.90 31.15 2.01
CA LEU A 458 -5.99 30.46 1.34
C LEU A 458 -7.36 31.12 1.61
N ILE A 459 -7.57 31.68 2.80
CA ILE A 459 -8.77 32.49 3.10
C ILE A 459 -8.86 33.63 2.09
N GLU A 460 -7.76 34.36 1.87
CA GLU A 460 -7.69 35.44 0.87
C GLU A 460 -7.91 34.91 -0.56
N TYR A 461 -7.35 33.75 -0.92
CA TYR A 461 -7.61 33.11 -2.22
C TYR A 461 -9.08 32.74 -2.41
N ILE A 462 -9.72 32.18 -1.40
CA ILE A 462 -11.12 31.75 -1.47
C ILE A 462 -12.04 32.98 -1.43
N GLU A 463 -11.70 34.01 -0.68
CA GLU A 463 -12.36 35.31 -0.76
C GLU A 463 -12.25 35.88 -2.17
N ASN A 464 -11.08 35.85 -2.81
CA ASN A 464 -10.92 36.29 -4.20
C ASN A 464 -11.73 35.42 -5.18
N LEU A 465 -11.78 34.10 -4.94
CA LEU A 465 -12.60 33.18 -5.75
C LEU A 465 -14.10 33.47 -5.65
N LYS A 466 -14.62 33.95 -4.51
CA LYS A 466 -16.05 34.35 -4.39
C LYS A 466 -16.44 35.40 -5.44
N TYR A 467 -15.48 36.23 -5.87
CA TYR A 467 -15.71 37.27 -6.88
C TYR A 467 -15.29 36.85 -8.28
N PHE A 468 -14.67 35.68 -8.45
CA PHE A 468 -14.15 35.21 -9.74
C PHE A 468 -15.24 35.14 -10.82
N ASN A 469 -16.46 34.68 -10.47
CA ASN A 469 -17.58 34.63 -11.42
C ASN A 469 -18.03 36.02 -11.92
N ARG A 470 -17.72 37.10 -11.19
CA ARG A 470 -18.10 38.48 -11.53
C ARG A 470 -16.93 39.30 -12.09
N PHE A 471 -15.71 39.04 -11.62
CA PHE A 471 -14.50 39.79 -11.94
C PHE A 471 -13.28 38.86 -12.13
N PRO A 472 -13.28 37.98 -13.15
CA PRO A 472 -12.24 36.97 -13.34
C PRO A 472 -10.83 37.56 -13.51
N ARG A 473 -10.68 38.66 -14.26
CA ARG A 473 -9.36 39.27 -14.55
C ARG A 473 -8.73 39.88 -13.29
N ILE A 474 -9.53 40.55 -12.46
CA ILE A 474 -9.05 41.09 -11.18
C ILE A 474 -8.62 39.95 -10.25
N ALA A 475 -9.46 38.92 -10.09
CA ALA A 475 -9.17 37.80 -9.21
C ALA A 475 -7.88 37.06 -9.63
N MET A 476 -7.62 36.91 -10.93
CA MET A 476 -6.36 36.34 -11.44
C MET A 476 -5.14 37.18 -11.05
N LEU A 477 -5.17 38.49 -11.30
CA LEU A 477 -4.05 39.36 -10.94
C LEU A 477 -3.76 39.29 -9.44
N GLN A 478 -4.79 39.25 -8.60
CA GLN A 478 -4.60 39.15 -7.16
C GLN A 478 -3.99 37.82 -6.71
N ASN A 479 -4.45 36.71 -7.27
CA ASN A 479 -3.89 35.39 -6.97
C ASN A 479 -2.41 35.33 -7.36
N ARG A 480 -2.05 35.96 -8.48
CA ARG A 480 -0.66 36.10 -8.92
C ARG A 480 0.16 36.96 -7.98
N ILE A 481 -0.36 38.13 -7.57
CA ILE A 481 0.31 39.06 -6.67
C ILE A 481 0.62 38.40 -5.32
N ARG A 482 -0.28 37.56 -4.80
CA ARG A 482 -0.08 36.81 -3.57
C ARG A 482 1.17 35.92 -3.61
N ASN A 483 1.40 35.24 -4.73
CA ASN A 483 2.59 34.38 -4.92
C ASN A 483 3.87 35.21 -5.16
N LEU A 484 3.73 36.39 -5.76
CA LEU A 484 4.83 37.27 -6.10
C LEU A 484 5.37 38.04 -4.88
N GLN A 485 4.52 38.52 -3.98
CA GLN A 485 4.90 39.37 -2.85
C GLN A 485 5.98 38.73 -1.95
N PRO A 486 5.87 37.47 -1.49
CA PRO A 486 6.92 36.85 -0.66
C PRO A 486 8.26 36.71 -1.40
N LYS A 487 8.23 36.34 -2.69
CA LYS A 487 9.43 36.26 -3.53
C LYS A 487 10.08 37.64 -3.62
N LEU A 488 9.29 38.66 -3.93
CA LEU A 488 9.76 40.02 -4.08
C LEU A 488 10.34 40.60 -2.79
N ARG A 489 9.72 40.35 -1.63
CA ARG A 489 10.28 40.72 -0.31
C ARG A 489 11.67 40.11 -0.12
N LYS A 490 11.81 38.82 -0.40
CA LYS A 490 13.09 38.11 -0.31
C LYS A 490 14.12 38.70 -1.26
N THR A 491 13.79 38.89 -2.52
CA THR A 491 14.70 39.46 -3.53
C THR A 491 15.13 40.89 -3.18
N ILE A 492 14.22 41.76 -2.78
CA ILE A 492 14.54 43.14 -2.36
C ILE A 492 15.51 43.12 -1.19
N ARG A 493 15.25 42.29 -0.19
CA ARG A 493 16.12 42.11 0.97
C ARG A 493 17.52 41.67 0.56
N GLU A 494 17.63 40.62 -0.25
CA GLU A 494 18.92 40.09 -0.72
C GLU A 494 19.70 41.12 -1.56
N LYS A 495 19.04 41.81 -2.49
CA LYS A 495 19.69 42.82 -3.34
C LYS A 495 20.17 44.04 -2.54
N LEU A 496 19.35 44.52 -1.59
CA LEU A 496 19.72 45.64 -0.72
C LEU A 496 20.83 45.26 0.27
N GLU A 497 20.76 44.07 0.88
CA GLU A 497 21.84 43.57 1.75
C GLU A 497 23.15 43.42 0.98
N LYS A 498 23.11 42.90 -0.25
CA LYS A 498 24.30 42.76 -1.10
C LYS A 498 24.93 44.11 -1.46
N LYS A 499 24.12 45.13 -1.76
CA LYS A 499 24.61 46.44 -2.23
C LYS A 499 24.94 47.42 -1.11
N MET A 500 24.28 47.32 0.04
CA MET A 500 24.37 48.31 1.13
C MET A 500 24.75 47.71 2.49
N GLY A 501 24.91 46.38 2.60
CA GLY A 501 25.15 45.69 3.86
C GLY A 501 24.01 45.91 4.86
N GLN A 502 24.27 45.73 6.15
CA GLN A 502 23.25 45.83 7.22
C GLN A 502 22.58 47.22 7.35
N ARG A 503 23.13 48.27 6.72
CA ARG A 503 22.63 49.65 6.79
C ARG A 503 21.45 49.93 5.86
N TRP A 504 21.06 48.99 4.99
CA TRP A 504 19.93 49.20 4.07
C TRP A 504 18.62 49.57 4.78
N LYS A 505 18.39 49.02 5.97
CA LYS A 505 17.20 49.29 6.79
C LYS A 505 17.13 50.76 7.22
N GLU A 506 18.27 51.35 7.58
CA GLU A 506 18.39 52.75 7.98
C GLU A 506 18.18 53.68 6.78
N GLU A 507 18.74 53.33 5.62
CA GLU A 507 18.59 54.12 4.40
C GLU A 507 17.14 54.14 3.88
N ILE A 508 16.41 53.02 3.98
CA ILE A 508 14.97 53.01 3.69
C ILE A 508 14.21 53.87 4.70
N ARG A 509 14.52 53.76 6.00
CA ARG A 509 13.89 54.59 7.04
C ARG A 509 14.11 56.09 6.82
N LYS A 510 15.27 56.50 6.31
CA LYS A 510 15.55 57.91 5.97
C LYS A 510 14.67 58.43 4.83
N ARG A 511 14.50 57.65 3.76
CA ARG A 511 13.75 58.07 2.56
C ARG A 511 12.23 57.88 2.72
N HIS A 512 11.80 56.90 3.51
CA HIS A 512 10.41 56.44 3.61
C HIS A 512 9.93 56.25 5.05
N LEU A 513 10.27 57.18 5.94
CA LEU A 513 10.01 57.06 7.39
C LEU A 513 8.54 56.73 7.73
N GLN A 514 7.60 57.43 7.10
CA GLN A 514 6.16 57.25 7.35
C GLN A 514 5.65 55.89 6.86
N MET A 515 6.15 55.41 5.72
CA MET A 515 5.81 54.09 5.20
C MET A 515 6.36 53.00 6.12
N VAL A 516 7.63 53.08 6.53
CA VAL A 516 8.22 52.06 7.42
C VAL A 516 7.47 51.96 8.75
N LYS A 517 7.11 53.10 9.37
CA LYS A 517 6.28 53.11 10.59
C LYS A 517 4.93 52.42 10.38
N LYS A 518 4.29 52.64 9.23
CA LYS A 518 3.04 51.94 8.87
C LYS A 518 3.25 50.42 8.78
N LEU A 519 4.33 49.98 8.15
CA LEU A 519 4.66 48.56 8.00
C LEU A 519 4.94 47.88 9.35
N GLU A 520 5.69 48.54 10.23
CA GLU A 520 5.99 48.08 11.59
C GLU A 520 4.70 47.96 12.43
N ASN A 521 3.80 48.94 12.33
CA ASN A 521 2.47 48.87 12.99
C ASN A 521 1.59 47.72 12.46
N VAL A 522 1.74 47.32 11.19
CA VAL A 522 1.03 46.15 10.63
C VAL A 522 1.59 44.87 11.23
N ILE A 523 2.92 44.79 11.35
CA ILE A 523 3.65 43.66 11.94
C ILE A 523 3.25 43.43 13.41
N GLU A 524 3.15 44.48 14.21
CA GLU A 524 2.79 44.36 15.63
C GLU A 524 1.41 43.73 15.88
N LYS A 525 0.51 43.86 14.90
CA LYS A 525 -0.87 43.34 14.97
C LYS A 525 -1.00 41.92 14.42
N ARG A 526 0.09 41.33 13.93
CA ARG A 526 0.07 40.01 13.31
C ARG A 526 0.18 38.88 14.34
N PRO A 527 -0.60 37.80 14.18
CA PRO A 527 -0.52 36.63 15.07
C PRO A 527 0.79 35.85 14.89
N ASP A 528 1.45 35.95 13.73
CA ASP A 528 2.72 35.28 13.38
C ASP A 528 3.96 36.15 13.67
N LYS A 529 3.89 37.08 14.63
CA LYS A 529 4.94 38.08 14.88
C LYS A 529 6.32 37.51 15.22
N GLU A 530 6.39 36.27 15.71
CA GLU A 530 7.63 35.60 16.10
C GLU A 530 8.44 35.09 14.88
N GLU A 531 7.81 34.96 13.70
CA GLU A 531 8.47 34.49 12.46
C GLU A 531 8.95 35.64 11.54
N ILE A 532 8.75 36.89 11.97
CA ILE A 532 8.99 38.10 11.15
C ILE A 532 10.47 38.49 11.17
N LYS A 533 11.04 38.77 10.00
CA LYS A 533 12.46 39.13 9.84
C LYS A 533 12.72 40.63 9.92
N ASP A 534 11.86 41.44 9.28
CA ASP A 534 11.95 42.90 9.26
C ASP A 534 10.66 43.56 8.76
N PHE A 535 10.69 44.90 8.63
CA PHE A 535 9.54 45.69 8.20
C PHE A 535 9.00 45.34 6.80
N LEU A 536 9.78 44.70 5.92
CA LEU A 536 9.29 44.30 4.59
C LEU A 536 8.24 43.19 4.66
N ASP A 537 8.22 42.40 5.75
CA ASP A 537 7.22 41.34 5.92
C ASP A 537 5.80 41.90 6.16
N GLY A 538 5.70 43.18 6.52
CA GLY A 538 4.45 43.94 6.57
C GLY A 538 4.04 44.59 5.24
N ALA A 539 4.89 44.55 4.20
CA ALA A 539 4.70 45.34 2.98
C ALA A 539 3.79 44.69 1.93
N THR A 540 2.89 45.49 1.36
CA THR A 540 2.07 45.15 0.18
C THR A 540 2.86 45.29 -1.12
N LEU A 541 2.33 44.77 -2.24
CA LEU A 541 3.01 44.88 -3.55
C LEU A 541 3.32 46.34 -3.93
N GLY A 542 2.38 47.26 -3.73
CA GLY A 542 2.57 48.66 -4.07
C GLY A 542 3.66 49.32 -3.23
N GLU A 543 3.77 48.98 -1.94
CA GLU A 543 4.87 49.43 -1.07
C GLU A 543 6.22 48.84 -1.53
N LEU A 544 6.26 47.56 -1.89
CA LEU A 544 7.49 46.92 -2.40
C LEU A 544 7.93 47.54 -3.73
N VAL A 545 6.99 47.81 -4.63
CA VAL A 545 7.25 48.47 -5.93
C VAL A 545 7.69 49.93 -5.74
N GLU A 546 7.16 50.62 -4.72
CA GLU A 546 7.58 51.97 -4.37
C GLU A 546 9.02 52.00 -3.83
N ILE A 547 9.40 51.01 -3.01
CA ILE A 547 10.79 50.81 -2.59
C ILE A 547 11.69 50.54 -3.81
N LEU A 548 11.32 49.60 -4.69
CA LEU A 548 12.09 49.32 -5.91
C LEU A 548 12.33 50.58 -6.73
N ARG A 549 11.29 51.41 -6.91
CA ARG A 549 11.39 52.66 -7.68
C ARG A 549 12.31 53.68 -7.02
N SER A 550 12.23 53.87 -5.70
CA SER A 550 13.07 54.85 -4.99
C SER A 550 14.54 54.44 -4.87
N PHE A 551 14.82 53.16 -5.09
CA PHE A 551 16.16 52.59 -5.07
C PHE A 551 16.57 52.02 -6.43
N SER A 552 15.91 52.42 -7.53
CA SER A 552 16.13 51.89 -8.87
C SER A 552 17.60 51.96 -9.30
N ASN A 553 18.27 53.09 -9.01
CA ASN A 553 19.68 53.31 -9.35
C ASN A 553 20.65 52.42 -8.55
N ILE A 554 20.24 51.92 -7.38
CA ILE A 554 21.04 51.07 -6.50
C ILE A 554 20.79 49.58 -6.81
N LEU A 555 19.57 49.29 -7.25
CA LEU A 555 19.08 47.96 -7.60
C LEU A 555 19.25 47.62 -9.08
N ASP A 556 19.99 48.45 -9.82
CA ASP A 556 20.28 48.31 -11.25
C ASP A 556 19.01 48.18 -12.13
N ILE A 557 17.97 48.96 -11.84
CA ILE A 557 16.70 49.00 -12.61
C ILE A 557 16.74 50.18 -13.58
N GLU A 558 16.61 49.90 -14.88
CA GLU A 558 16.66 50.90 -15.95
C GLU A 558 15.41 51.80 -16.03
N ARG A 559 15.51 52.95 -16.70
CA ARG A 559 14.39 53.89 -16.85
C ARG A 559 13.19 53.32 -17.61
N SER A 560 13.44 52.51 -18.64
CA SER A 560 12.43 51.77 -19.41
C SER A 560 11.66 50.78 -18.52
N GLU A 561 12.35 50.21 -17.53
CA GLU A 561 11.80 49.21 -16.61
C GLU A 561 10.95 49.83 -15.48
N ILE A 562 11.24 51.08 -15.10
CA ILE A 562 10.45 51.86 -14.15
C ILE A 562 9.01 52.08 -14.67
N GLU A 563 8.78 52.08 -15.99
CA GLU A 563 7.43 52.20 -16.55
C GLU A 563 6.52 51.03 -16.15
N HIS A 564 7.04 49.81 -16.10
CA HIS A 564 6.28 48.64 -15.61
C HIS A 564 5.89 48.80 -14.13
N LEU A 565 6.80 49.30 -13.31
CA LEU A 565 6.54 49.59 -11.90
C LEU A 565 5.47 50.70 -11.72
N ASN A 566 5.52 51.73 -12.57
CA ASN A 566 4.54 52.82 -12.56
C ASN A 566 3.14 52.33 -12.95
N ILE A 567 3.03 51.34 -13.85
CA ILE A 567 1.75 50.71 -14.20
C ILE A 567 1.14 50.03 -12.95
N ILE A 568 1.94 49.30 -12.16
CA ILE A 568 1.46 48.65 -10.93
C ILE A 568 1.02 49.69 -9.90
N ILE A 569 1.80 50.77 -9.69
CA ILE A 569 1.44 51.86 -8.78
C ILE A 569 0.14 52.55 -9.21
N LYS A 570 -0.03 52.81 -10.52
CA LYS A 570 -1.23 53.47 -11.07
C LYS A 570 -2.52 52.70 -10.75
N TYR A 571 -2.47 51.37 -10.81
CA TYR A 571 -3.64 50.52 -10.53
C TYR A 571 -3.60 49.89 -9.12
N ARG A 572 -2.72 50.36 -8.24
CA ARG A 572 -2.49 49.81 -6.89
C ARG A 572 -3.78 49.61 -6.08
N LYS A 573 -4.68 50.59 -6.10
CA LYS A 573 -5.96 50.51 -5.37
C LYS A 573 -6.82 49.32 -5.80
N ILE A 574 -6.85 49.03 -7.11
CA ILE A 574 -7.62 47.92 -7.69
C ILE A 574 -6.96 46.57 -7.38
N LEU A 575 -5.62 46.53 -7.32
CA LEU A 575 -4.86 45.32 -7.03
C LEU A 575 -4.88 44.95 -5.53
N GLU A 576 -4.78 45.93 -4.64
CA GLU A 576 -4.65 45.72 -3.19
C GLU A 576 -6.00 45.73 -2.45
N HIS A 577 -6.99 46.49 -2.95
CA HIS A 577 -8.26 46.68 -2.27
C HIS A 577 -9.46 46.56 -3.23
N PRO A 578 -9.59 45.46 -3.99
CA PRO A 578 -10.70 45.31 -4.92
C PRO A 578 -12.03 45.39 -4.19
N LEU A 579 -12.21 44.77 -3.02
CA LEU A 579 -13.49 44.71 -2.30
C LEU A 579 -14.06 46.08 -1.92
N LYS A 580 -13.19 47.06 -1.63
CA LYS A 580 -13.62 48.45 -1.37
C LYS A 580 -14.05 49.17 -2.64
N GLU A 581 -13.42 48.88 -3.78
CA GLU A 581 -13.79 49.47 -5.07
C GLU A 581 -14.85 48.67 -5.85
N LEU A 582 -15.09 47.40 -5.49
CA LEU A 582 -16.03 46.49 -6.12
C LEU A 582 -17.49 46.76 -5.73
N LYS A 583 -17.74 47.44 -4.60
CA LYS A 583 -19.09 47.89 -4.21
C LYS A 583 -19.68 48.88 -5.23
N ASP A 584 -18.84 49.67 -5.89
CA ASP A 584 -19.25 50.70 -6.85
C ASP A 584 -19.01 50.30 -8.33
N ARG A 585 -18.33 49.17 -8.59
CA ARG A 585 -18.01 48.71 -9.96
C ARG A 585 -19.08 47.76 -10.53
N LYS A 586 -19.53 48.09 -11.76
CA LYS A 586 -20.46 47.27 -12.56
C LYS A 586 -19.77 46.27 -13.49
N ARG A 587 -18.48 46.43 -13.82
CA ARG A 587 -17.75 45.61 -14.82
C ARG A 587 -16.31 45.30 -14.37
N ASP A 588 -15.77 44.20 -14.88
CA ASP A 588 -14.39 43.76 -14.70
C ASP A 588 -13.38 44.68 -15.42
N LEU A 589 -12.08 44.44 -15.25
CA LEU A 589 -11.03 45.11 -16.01
C LEU A 589 -11.22 44.87 -17.51
N ASP A 590 -11.07 45.93 -18.30
CA ASP A 590 -10.95 45.77 -19.75
C ASP A 590 -9.67 44.99 -20.10
N GLU A 591 -9.69 44.36 -21.26
CA GLU A 591 -8.62 43.46 -21.69
C GLU A 591 -7.28 44.17 -21.88
N LYS A 592 -7.32 45.44 -22.31
CA LYS A 592 -6.13 46.25 -22.56
C LYS A 592 -5.42 46.59 -21.25
N VAL A 593 -6.17 46.94 -20.21
CA VAL A 593 -5.64 47.22 -18.86
C VAL A 593 -5.16 45.93 -18.21
N TYR A 594 -5.90 44.83 -18.34
CA TYR A 594 -5.49 43.51 -17.84
C TYR A 594 -4.14 43.09 -18.45
N ASN A 595 -3.99 43.15 -19.77
CA ASN A 595 -2.74 42.77 -20.45
C ASN A 595 -1.57 43.66 -20.05
N LYS A 596 -1.78 44.98 -19.86
CA LYS A 596 -0.73 45.88 -19.36
C LYS A 596 -0.27 45.53 -17.96
N LEU A 597 -1.21 45.21 -17.07
CA LEU A 597 -0.90 44.81 -15.70
C LEU A 597 -0.21 43.45 -15.66
N LYS A 598 -0.64 42.53 -16.52
CA LYS A 598 -0.01 41.23 -16.68
C LYS A 598 1.47 41.36 -17.06
N ILE A 599 1.77 42.11 -18.13
CA ILE A 599 3.16 42.36 -18.58
C ILE A 599 3.99 42.99 -17.46
N ALA A 600 3.41 43.94 -16.72
CA ALA A 600 4.10 44.57 -15.60
C ALA A 600 4.41 43.59 -14.46
N LEU A 601 3.50 42.65 -14.16
CA LEU A 601 3.73 41.60 -13.17
C LEU A 601 4.71 40.52 -13.68
N ASP A 602 4.67 40.17 -14.97
CA ASP A 602 5.65 39.29 -15.63
C ASP A 602 7.06 39.86 -15.46
N TYR A 603 7.23 41.16 -15.70
CA TYR A 603 8.50 41.84 -15.51
C TYR A 603 9.01 41.72 -14.06
N VAL A 604 8.15 41.98 -13.06
CA VAL A 604 8.55 41.86 -11.65
C VAL A 604 8.89 40.41 -11.28
N GLU A 605 8.14 39.43 -11.77
CA GLU A 605 8.37 38.02 -11.46
C GLU A 605 9.60 37.45 -12.17
N GLU A 606 9.75 37.69 -13.47
CA GLU A 606 10.75 37.02 -14.30
C GLU A 606 12.04 37.80 -14.45
N VAL A 607 12.01 39.12 -14.31
CA VAL A 607 13.22 39.97 -14.40
C VAL A 607 13.70 40.36 -13.02
N ILE A 608 12.83 40.88 -12.15
CA ILE A 608 13.29 41.36 -10.83
C ILE A 608 13.56 40.21 -9.87
N CYS A 609 12.68 39.21 -9.78
CA CYS A 609 12.78 38.14 -8.77
C CYS A 609 13.70 36.97 -9.18
N LEU A 610 13.95 36.75 -10.47
CA LEU A 610 14.78 35.63 -10.96
C LEU A 610 16.21 36.02 -11.36
N LYS A 611 16.48 37.29 -11.71
CA LYS A 611 17.84 37.83 -11.86
C LYS A 611 18.29 38.53 -10.59
#